data_AF-A0A3B9NVE6-F1
#
_entry.id   AF-A0A3B9NVE6-F1
#
_cell.length_a   1.000
_cell.length_b   1.000
_cell.length_c   1.000
_cell.angle_alpha   90.00
_cell.angle_beta   90.00
_cell.angle_gamma   90.00
#
_symmetry.space_group_name_H-M   'P 1'
#
loop_
_entity.id
_entity.type
_entity.pdbx_description
1 polymer ?
#
loop_
_entity_poly.entity_id
_entity_poly.type
_entity_poly.pdbx_seq_one_letter_code
_entity_poly.pdbx_strand_id
1 'polypeptide(L)'
;MPDVSAIQFTQDQARALTGVSVETVRHWRKTVPYLSSKAGKSARFTIADLLGLAITHELVNSFGIHIATMSKGVDALFRLLAVSNPSSLDGAVVLITATEATLHEPGTAVMNQISTKPSLTIPLEPLMAKIQRYMLPNMPVSTQKVLPFPPEIVRSRA
;
A
#
# COMPACT_ATOMS: atom_id res chain seq x y z
N MET A 1 5.08 25.85 0.44
CA MET A 1 6.03 24.82 0.92
C MET A 1 6.31 23.90 -0.26
N PRO A 2 7.57 23.55 -0.57
CA PRO A 2 7.83 22.64 -1.68
C PRO A 2 7.24 21.28 -1.34
N ASP A 3 6.33 20.82 -2.21
CA ASP A 3 5.70 19.51 -2.14
C ASP A 3 6.82 18.46 -2.26
N VAL A 4 7.08 17.71 -1.18
CA VAL A 4 8.10 16.66 -1.18
C VAL A 4 7.64 15.65 -2.22
N SER A 5 8.30 15.65 -3.38
CA SER A 5 7.93 14.78 -4.49
C SER A 5 7.97 13.34 -4.02
N ALA A 6 6.80 12.73 -3.87
CA ALA A 6 6.67 11.34 -3.50
C ALA A 6 7.50 10.48 -4.46
N ILE A 7 8.24 9.51 -3.91
CA ILE A 7 9.07 8.61 -4.71
C ILE A 7 8.17 7.91 -5.75
N GLN A 8 8.61 7.98 -7.00
CA GLN A 8 7.89 7.48 -8.16
C GLN A 8 8.65 6.32 -8.80
N PHE A 9 7.92 5.25 -9.11
CA PHE A 9 8.44 4.01 -9.65
C PHE A 9 8.10 3.85 -11.12
N THR A 10 9.04 3.31 -11.89
CA THR A 10 8.79 2.89 -13.27
C THR A 10 7.94 1.62 -13.30
N GLN A 11 7.40 1.29 -14.47
CA GLN A 11 6.63 0.07 -14.65
C GLN A 11 7.45 -1.20 -14.41
N ASP A 12 8.74 -1.20 -14.77
CA ASP A 12 9.66 -2.31 -14.48
C ASP A 12 9.90 -2.47 -12.97
N GLN A 13 10.08 -1.36 -12.25
CA GLN A 13 10.22 -1.39 -10.79
C GLN A 13 8.91 -1.86 -10.14
N ALA A 14 7.76 -1.38 -10.58
CA ALA A 14 6.47 -1.81 -10.07
C ALA A 14 6.25 -3.33 -10.23
N ARG A 15 6.61 -3.88 -11.40
CA ARG A 15 6.59 -5.33 -11.64
C ARG A 15 7.52 -6.07 -10.67
N ALA A 16 8.77 -5.61 -10.52
CA ALA A 16 9.73 -6.26 -9.64
C ALA A 16 9.28 -6.27 -8.16
N LEU A 17 8.63 -5.18 -7.72
CA LEU A 17 8.20 -4.99 -6.33
C LEU A 17 6.93 -5.78 -6.00
N THR A 18 5.95 -5.76 -6.90
CA THR A 18 4.63 -6.35 -6.66
C THR A 18 4.53 -7.80 -7.13
N GLY A 19 5.38 -8.21 -8.08
CA GLY A 19 5.27 -9.50 -8.77
C GLY A 19 4.21 -9.52 -9.87
N VAL A 20 3.47 -8.42 -10.06
CA VAL A 20 2.40 -8.34 -11.05
C VAL A 20 2.97 -8.16 -12.46
N SER A 21 2.62 -9.06 -13.36
CA SER A 21 3.07 -8.97 -14.76
C SER A 21 2.49 -7.73 -15.46
N VAL A 22 3.21 -7.23 -16.47
CA VAL A 22 2.77 -6.10 -17.29
C VAL A 22 1.43 -6.39 -17.98
N GLU A 23 1.23 -7.62 -18.45
CA GLU A 23 0.00 -8.02 -19.11
C GLU A 23 -1.18 -8.09 -18.13
N THR A 24 -0.92 -8.53 -16.89
CA THR A 24 -1.93 -8.50 -15.81
C THR A 24 -2.38 -7.07 -15.51
N VAL A 25 -1.43 -6.13 -15.35
CA VAL A 25 -1.77 -4.71 -15.16
C VAL A 25 -2.55 -4.16 -16.37
N ARG A 26 -2.15 -4.51 -17.59
CA ARG A 26 -2.85 -4.10 -18.81
C ARG A 26 -4.28 -4.64 -18.86
N HIS A 27 -4.50 -5.87 -18.43
CA HIS A 27 -5.83 -6.45 -18.30
C HIS A 27 -6.66 -5.69 -17.26
N TRP A 28 -6.11 -5.44 -16.06
CA TRP A 28 -6.80 -4.71 -14.99
C TRP A 28 -7.15 -3.27 -15.37
N ARG A 29 -6.34 -2.59 -16.20
CA ARG A 29 -6.67 -1.26 -16.73
C ARG A 29 -7.98 -1.21 -17.50
N LYS A 30 -8.42 -2.33 -18.09
CA LYS A 30 -9.70 -2.39 -18.82
C LYS A 30 -10.90 -2.38 -17.86
N THR A 31 -10.71 -2.86 -16.63
CA THR A 31 -11.79 -3.05 -15.65
C THR A 31 -11.76 -2.04 -14.51
N VAL A 32 -10.59 -1.49 -14.18
CA VAL A 32 -10.38 -0.57 -13.04
C VAL A 32 -10.11 0.84 -13.58
N PRO A 33 -11.06 1.79 -13.47
CA PRO A 33 -10.94 3.14 -13.99
C PRO A 33 -9.70 3.91 -13.50
N TYR A 34 -9.32 3.75 -12.24
CA TYR A 34 -8.14 4.39 -11.65
C TYR A 34 -6.84 3.97 -12.35
N LEU A 35 -6.69 2.70 -12.68
CA LEU A 35 -5.50 2.22 -13.39
C LEU A 35 -5.49 2.70 -14.85
N SER A 36 -6.67 2.85 -15.45
CA SER A 36 -6.84 3.38 -16.81
C SER A 36 -6.41 4.85 -16.91
N SER A 37 -6.72 5.67 -15.89
CA SER A 37 -6.33 7.09 -15.88
C SER A 37 -4.82 7.30 -15.77
N LYS A 38 -4.08 6.32 -15.23
CA LYS A 38 -2.61 6.30 -15.14
C LYS A 38 -1.93 5.57 -16.31
N ALA A 39 -2.47 5.65 -17.53
CA ALA A 39 -1.88 5.03 -18.71
C ALA A 39 -0.87 5.94 -19.45
N GLY A 40 0.22 5.35 -19.97
CA GLY A 40 1.21 6.06 -20.81
C GLY A 40 2.67 5.66 -20.57
N LYS A 41 3.59 6.14 -21.42
CA LYS A 41 5.05 5.89 -21.30
C LYS A 41 5.69 6.52 -20.04
N SER A 42 5.00 7.47 -19.42
CA SER A 42 5.44 8.15 -18.18
C SER A 42 4.58 7.77 -16.98
N ALA A 43 3.81 6.68 -17.04
CA ALA A 43 3.02 6.20 -15.92
C ALA A 43 3.94 5.85 -14.76
N ARG A 44 4.01 6.76 -13.79
CA ARG A 44 4.81 6.61 -12.58
C ARG A 44 3.91 6.15 -11.45
N PHE A 45 4.32 5.07 -10.81
CA PHE A 45 3.61 4.47 -9.70
C PHE A 45 4.12 5.07 -8.39
N THR A 46 3.24 5.46 -7.49
CA THR A 46 3.61 5.82 -6.12
C THR A 46 3.65 4.56 -5.24
N ILE A 47 4.15 4.68 -4.01
CA ILE A 47 4.08 3.58 -3.03
C ILE A 47 2.64 3.11 -2.82
N ALA A 48 1.68 4.05 -2.77
CA ALA A 48 0.25 3.75 -2.67
C ALA A 48 -0.24 2.92 -3.87
N ASP A 49 0.22 3.22 -5.08
CA ASP A 49 -0.13 2.43 -6.27
C ASP A 49 0.48 1.03 -6.22
N LEU A 50 1.73 0.90 -5.77
CA LEU A 50 2.38 -0.40 -5.60
C LEU A 50 1.63 -1.25 -4.58
N LEU A 51 1.21 -0.65 -3.47
CA LEU A 51 0.42 -1.32 -2.45
C LEU A 51 -0.94 -1.76 -3.01
N GLY A 52 -1.64 -0.89 -3.73
CA GLY A 52 -2.90 -1.24 -4.40
C GLY A 52 -2.74 -2.39 -5.40
N LEU A 53 -1.65 -2.40 -6.17
CA LEU A 53 -1.33 -3.50 -7.09
C LEU A 53 -1.01 -4.81 -6.34
N ALA A 54 -0.26 -4.75 -5.25
CA ALA A 54 0.06 -5.91 -4.43
C ALA A 54 -1.18 -6.51 -3.74
N ILE A 55 -2.07 -5.66 -3.22
CA ILE A 55 -3.36 -6.08 -2.66
C ILE A 55 -4.23 -6.72 -3.74
N THR A 56 -4.33 -6.09 -4.92
CA THR A 56 -5.11 -6.64 -6.03
C THR A 56 -4.55 -7.98 -6.49
N HIS A 57 -3.22 -8.14 -6.45
CA HIS A 57 -2.56 -9.41 -6.76
C HIS A 57 -2.89 -10.50 -5.74
N GLU A 58 -2.87 -10.19 -4.44
CA GLU A 58 -3.34 -11.12 -3.39
C GLU A 58 -4.79 -11.55 -3.62
N LEU A 59 -5.69 -10.60 -3.93
CA LEU A 59 -7.10 -10.91 -4.22
C LEU A 59 -7.24 -11.91 -5.38
N VAL A 60 -6.50 -11.71 -6.47
CA VAL A 60 -6.59 -12.57 -7.65
C VAL A 60 -5.87 -13.90 -7.44
N ASN A 61 -4.65 -13.87 -6.91
CA ASN A 61 -3.76 -15.04 -6.87
C ASN A 61 -4.01 -15.93 -5.65
N SER A 62 -4.28 -15.35 -4.49
CA SER A 62 -4.48 -16.10 -3.24
C SER A 62 -5.94 -16.50 -3.06
N PHE A 63 -6.88 -15.64 -3.45
CA PHE A 63 -8.32 -15.89 -3.27
C PHE A 63 -9.06 -16.28 -4.56
N GLY A 64 -8.40 -16.27 -5.73
CA GLY A 64 -9.03 -16.64 -7.00
C GLY A 64 -10.12 -15.66 -7.47
N ILE A 65 -10.14 -14.43 -6.94
CA ILE A 65 -11.19 -13.47 -7.22
C ILE A 65 -11.00 -12.89 -8.62
N HIS A 66 -12.06 -12.91 -9.41
CA HIS A 66 -12.04 -12.29 -10.71
C HIS A 66 -12.13 -10.76 -10.60
N ILE A 67 -11.12 -10.04 -11.07
CA ILE A 67 -11.05 -8.57 -10.94
C ILE A 67 -12.29 -7.83 -11.46
N ALA A 68 -12.96 -8.38 -12.48
CA ALA A 68 -14.17 -7.76 -13.03
C ALA A 68 -15.32 -7.69 -12.02
N THR A 69 -15.44 -8.68 -11.11
CA THR A 69 -16.53 -8.74 -10.11
C THR A 69 -16.29 -7.77 -8.94
N MET A 70 -15.03 -7.44 -8.66
CA MET A 70 -14.63 -6.47 -7.62
C MET A 70 -14.08 -5.17 -8.19
N SER A 71 -14.37 -4.86 -9.45
CA SER A 71 -13.81 -3.69 -10.16
C SER A 71 -14.04 -2.38 -9.42
N LYS A 72 -15.25 -2.17 -8.87
CA LYS A 72 -15.61 -0.99 -8.07
C LYS A 72 -14.86 -0.94 -6.73
N GLY A 73 -14.82 -2.06 -5.99
CA GLY A 73 -14.08 -2.16 -4.73
C GLY A 73 -12.58 -1.92 -4.91
N VAL A 74 -11.98 -2.44 -5.99
CA VAL A 74 -10.57 -2.21 -6.31
C VAL A 74 -10.34 -0.77 -6.78
N ASP A 75 -11.24 -0.17 -7.54
CA ASP A 75 -11.15 1.26 -7.87
C ASP A 75 -11.18 2.14 -6.61
N ALA A 76 -12.11 1.84 -5.70
CA ALA A 76 -12.21 2.52 -4.40
C ALA A 76 -10.94 2.35 -3.56
N LEU A 77 -10.35 1.14 -3.56
CA LEU A 77 -9.08 0.87 -2.90
C LEU A 77 -7.97 1.80 -3.41
N PHE A 78 -7.76 1.85 -4.72
CA PHE A 78 -6.68 2.66 -5.28
C PHE A 78 -6.87 4.14 -4.96
N ARG A 79 -8.10 4.64 -5.03
CA ARG A 79 -8.42 6.03 -4.66
C ARG A 79 -8.15 6.29 -3.19
N LEU A 80 -8.57 5.39 -2.32
CA LEU A 80 -8.35 5.48 -0.88
C LEU A 80 -6.86 5.51 -0.55
N LEU A 81 -6.06 4.61 -1.14
CA LEU A 81 -4.61 4.60 -0.93
C LEU A 81 -3.94 5.86 -1.48
N ALA A 82 -4.42 6.40 -2.60
CA ALA A 82 -3.84 7.59 -3.23
C ALA A 82 -3.99 8.87 -2.40
N VAL A 83 -5.04 8.96 -1.57
CA VAL A 83 -5.27 10.10 -0.68
C VAL A 83 -4.81 9.84 0.76
N SER A 84 -4.42 8.60 1.07
CA SER A 84 -3.94 8.20 2.39
C SER A 84 -2.54 8.72 2.65
N ASN A 85 -2.29 9.18 3.87
CA ASN A 85 -0.97 9.62 4.28
C ASN A 85 -0.04 8.40 4.46
N PRO A 86 1.24 8.42 4.06
CA PRO A 86 2.13 7.27 4.20
C PRO A 86 2.23 6.73 5.63
N SER A 87 2.14 7.60 6.64
CA SER A 87 2.18 7.21 8.05
C SER A 87 0.93 6.42 8.50
N SER A 88 -0.22 6.60 7.84
CA SER A 88 -1.44 5.84 8.15
C SER A 88 -1.50 4.48 7.46
N LEU A 89 -0.51 4.15 6.62
CA LEU A 89 -0.41 2.84 5.96
C LEU A 89 0.43 1.84 6.76
N ASP A 90 1.19 2.32 7.76
CA ASP A 90 2.02 1.48 8.60
C ASP A 90 1.17 0.70 9.61
N GLY A 91 1.31 -0.63 9.62
CA GLY A 91 0.47 -1.53 10.43
C GLY A 91 -1.03 -1.56 10.07
N ALA A 92 -1.47 -0.80 9.06
CA ALA A 92 -2.88 -0.65 8.75
C ALA A 92 -3.48 -1.88 8.07
N VAL A 93 -4.80 -1.97 8.14
CA VAL A 93 -5.59 -3.06 7.57
C VAL A 93 -6.60 -2.47 6.59
N VAL A 94 -6.66 -3.04 5.39
CA VAL A 94 -7.66 -2.65 4.41
C VAL A 94 -8.81 -3.65 4.44
N LEU A 95 -10.03 -3.12 4.52
CA LEU A 95 -11.25 -3.88 4.31
C LEU A 95 -11.77 -3.58 2.89
N ILE A 96 -12.00 -4.61 2.09
CA ILE A 96 -12.52 -4.48 0.72
C ILE A 96 -13.80 -5.27 0.58
N THR A 97 -14.82 -4.63 0.03
CA THR A 97 -16.06 -5.25 -0.43
C THR A 97 -16.12 -5.21 -1.95
N ALA A 98 -17.17 -5.78 -2.56
CA ALA A 98 -17.35 -5.69 -4.02
C ALA A 98 -17.43 -4.25 -4.55
N THR A 99 -17.82 -3.28 -3.72
CA THR A 99 -18.09 -1.90 -4.14
C THR A 99 -17.27 -0.83 -3.43
N GLU A 100 -16.77 -1.12 -2.24
CA GLU A 100 -16.18 -0.13 -1.33
C GLU A 100 -14.88 -0.67 -0.73
N ALA A 101 -13.98 0.23 -0.34
CA ALA A 101 -12.77 -0.10 0.43
C ALA A 101 -12.61 0.91 1.56
N THR A 102 -12.18 0.43 2.74
CA THR A 102 -11.91 1.26 3.92
C THR A 102 -10.56 0.90 4.53
N LEU A 103 -9.92 1.89 5.16
CA LEU A 103 -8.64 1.73 5.85
C LEU A 103 -8.88 1.79 7.36
N HIS A 104 -8.29 0.85 8.08
CA HIS A 104 -8.36 0.75 9.53
C HIS A 104 -6.97 0.80 10.13
N GLU A 105 -6.83 1.59 11.20
CA GLU A 105 -5.58 1.70 11.93
C GLU A 105 -5.26 0.43 12.72
N PRO A 106 -3.97 0.12 12.92
CA PRO A 106 -3.55 -1.02 13.74
C PRO A 106 -4.19 -0.96 15.13
N GLY A 107 -4.72 -2.10 15.59
CA GLY A 107 -5.32 -2.22 16.92
C GLY A 107 -6.77 -1.73 17.03
N THR A 108 -7.34 -1.11 15.99
CA THR A 108 -8.80 -0.93 15.94
C THR A 108 -9.47 -2.28 15.65
N ALA A 109 -10.45 -2.65 16.46
CA ALA A 109 -11.19 -3.90 16.27
C ALA A 109 -12.03 -3.80 14.99
N VAL A 110 -11.46 -4.22 13.85
CA VAL A 110 -12.16 -4.36 12.57
C VAL A 110 -13.44 -5.21 12.74
N MET A 111 -13.40 -6.15 13.69
CA MET A 111 -14.52 -7.02 14.07
C MET A 111 -15.75 -6.29 14.65
N ASN A 112 -15.57 -5.09 15.23
CA ASN A 112 -16.69 -4.33 15.81
C ASN A 112 -17.52 -3.59 14.75
N GLN A 113 -17.04 -3.53 13.51
CA GLN A 113 -17.82 -3.08 12.38
C GLN A 113 -18.43 -4.30 11.70
N ILE A 114 -19.64 -4.66 12.15
CA ILE A 114 -20.46 -5.67 11.47
C ILE A 114 -20.85 -5.10 10.11
N SER A 115 -20.01 -5.33 9.10
CA SER A 115 -20.36 -5.03 7.72
C SER A 115 -21.48 -5.98 7.32
N THR A 116 -22.60 -5.43 6.88
CA THR A 116 -23.73 -6.22 6.39
C THR A 116 -23.44 -6.89 5.04
N LYS A 117 -22.30 -6.58 4.43
CA LYS A 117 -21.83 -7.10 3.15
C LYS A 117 -20.58 -7.97 3.37
N PRO A 118 -20.38 -9.03 2.58
CA PRO A 118 -19.16 -9.82 2.62
C PRO A 118 -17.95 -8.92 2.29
N SER A 119 -16.91 -9.03 3.12
CA SER A 119 -15.71 -8.23 3.04
C SER A 119 -14.45 -9.08 3.21
N LEU A 120 -13.36 -8.60 2.64
CA LEU A 120 -12.03 -9.21 2.73
C LEU A 120 -11.11 -8.26 3.47
N THR A 121 -10.42 -8.80 4.46
CA THR A 121 -9.52 -8.06 5.33
C THR A 121 -8.08 -8.39 4.96
N ILE A 122 -7.31 -7.38 4.57
CA ILE A 122 -5.95 -7.54 4.05
C ILE A 122 -4.99 -6.70 4.90
N PRO A 123 -4.06 -7.33 5.65
CA PRO A 123 -3.05 -6.60 6.39
C PRO A 123 -2.02 -5.99 5.43
N LEU A 124 -1.69 -4.70 5.62
CA LEU A 124 -0.78 -3.99 4.73
C LEU A 124 0.70 -4.19 5.10
N GLU A 125 0.97 -4.47 6.38
CA GLU A 125 2.32 -4.64 6.90
C GLU A 125 3.20 -5.65 6.13
N PRO A 126 2.76 -6.88 5.81
CA PRO A 126 3.58 -7.81 5.03
C PRO A 126 3.86 -7.31 3.60
N LEU A 127 2.91 -6.61 2.98
CA LEU A 127 3.06 -6.06 1.64
C LEU A 127 4.02 -4.87 1.63
N MET A 128 3.89 -3.97 2.61
CA MET A 128 4.80 -2.85 2.81
C MET A 128 6.21 -3.32 3.12
N ALA A 129 6.38 -4.29 4.02
CA ALA A 129 7.68 -4.85 4.35
C ALA A 129 8.35 -5.49 3.12
N LYS A 130 7.58 -6.14 2.24
CA LYS A 130 8.09 -6.67 0.96
C LYS A 130 8.60 -5.54 0.07
N ILE A 131 7.80 -4.49 -0.16
CA ILE A 131 8.19 -3.34 -0.98
C ILE A 131 9.43 -2.65 -0.42
N GLN A 132 9.50 -2.44 0.90
CA GLN A 132 10.63 -1.81 1.58
C GLN A 132 11.93 -2.62 1.46
N ARG A 133 11.88 -3.95 1.63
CA ARG A 133 13.07 -4.82 1.46
C ARG A 133 13.69 -4.71 0.08
N TYR A 134 12.87 -4.60 -0.97
CA TYR A 134 13.39 -4.41 -2.32
C TYR A 134 13.97 -3.01 -2.56
N MET A 135 13.45 -2.00 -1.85
CA MET A 135 13.96 -0.63 -1.92
C MET A 135 15.27 -0.43 -1.15
N LEU A 136 15.39 -1.10 -0.01
CA LEU A 136 16.58 -1.06 0.85
C LEU A 136 17.06 -2.48 1.15
N PRO A 137 17.69 -3.16 0.17
CA PRO A 137 18.15 -4.55 0.32
C PRO A 137 19.14 -4.75 1.49
N ASN A 138 19.78 -3.67 1.94
CA ASN A 138 20.79 -3.70 3.01
C ASN A 138 20.36 -2.95 4.28
N MET A 139 19.07 -2.68 4.52
CA MET A 139 18.69 -2.02 5.77
C MET A 139 18.85 -3.03 6.93
N PRO A 140 19.78 -2.81 7.88
CA PRO A 140 19.74 -3.56 9.13
C PRO A 140 18.38 -3.28 9.77
N VAL A 141 17.74 -4.30 10.31
CA VAL A 141 16.54 -4.14 11.15
C VAL A 141 16.91 -3.12 12.22
N SER A 142 16.32 -1.92 12.16
CA SER A 142 16.56 -0.87 13.15
C SER A 142 15.92 -1.30 14.47
N THR A 143 16.56 -2.23 15.17
CA THR A 143 16.38 -2.35 16.61
C THR A 143 17.05 -1.10 17.18
N GLN A 144 16.28 -0.01 17.33
CA GLN A 144 16.75 1.16 18.05
C GLN A 144 17.09 0.68 19.46
N LYS A 145 18.38 0.44 19.71
CA LYS A 145 18.87 0.17 21.05
C LYS A 145 18.54 1.41 21.87
N VAL A 146 17.78 1.21 22.94
CA VAL A 146 17.62 2.22 23.99
C VAL A 146 19.04 2.65 24.39
N LEU A 147 19.35 3.93 24.22
CA LEU A 147 20.62 4.46 24.69
C LEU A 147 20.67 4.21 26.20
N PRO A 148 21.71 3.54 26.72
CA PRO A 148 21.78 3.17 28.14
C PRO A 148 22.00 4.39 29.05
N PHE A 149 22.11 5.58 28.47
CA PHE A 149 22.35 6.82 29.19
C PHE A 149 21.12 7.71 29.12
N PRO A 150 20.60 8.18 30.27
CA PRO A 150 19.61 9.23 30.28
C PRO A 150 20.23 10.51 29.65
N PRO A 151 19.43 11.33 28.94
CA PRO A 151 19.92 12.58 28.39
C PRO A 151 20.34 13.53 29.51
N GLU A 152 21.62 13.92 29.53
CA GLU A 152 22.17 14.85 30.52
C GLU A 152 22.36 16.23 29.86
N ILE A 153 21.83 17.28 30.50
CA ILE A 153 21.91 18.65 30.00
C ILE A 153 23.34 19.17 30.23
N VAL A 154 24.10 19.34 29.15
CA VAL A 154 25.38 20.04 29.20
C VAL A 154 25.12 21.55 29.19
N ARG A 155 25.33 22.22 30.32
CA ARG A 155 25.36 23.68 30.38
C ARG A 155 26.72 24.16 29.88
N SER A 156 26.75 24.88 28.76
CA SER A 156 27.95 25.59 28.31
C SER A 156 28.32 26.66 29.34
N ARG A 157 29.57 26.64 29.82
CA ARG A 157 30.09 27.62 30.77
C ARG A 157 30.39 28.93 30.02
N ALA A 158 29.74 30.01 30.43
CA ALA A 158 30.14 31.38 30.10
C ALA A 158 31.22 31.85 31.09
#